data_AF-A0A4U6V6X3-F1
#
_entry.id   AF-A0A4U6V6X3-F1
#
_cell.length_a   1.000
_cell.length_b   1.000
_cell.length_c   1.000
_cell.angle_alpha   90.00
_cell.angle_beta   90.00
_cell.angle_gamma   90.00
#
_symmetry.space_group_name_H-M   'P 1'
#
loop_
_entity.id
_entity.type
_entity.pdbx_description
1 polymer ?
#
loop_
_entity_poly.entity_id
_entity_poly.type
_entity_poly.pdbx_seq_one_letter_code
_entity_poly.pdbx_strand_id
1 'polypeptide(L)'
;MGCRGGTRLPLVRRLCFVVVLLCASCLCSILPYANAKRTPPPPPSVKPKAPPSPSPSQVVPAPVPPYPALPVRAVCLGGWLVTEGWILPPLFDGIPNKDLLDGTQVQFKSALRKTYITADQGGGGAVLANRTQASDWETFKLWRINETTFNFRTSGGQFVGIGASDGIIVATATAPALPETFQIVRCPFDKNRVRIKAANGYFVQGIATGEVIADYGEPTRWSDWDASVFLMTKVGQQLQGEYQLCNGYGTDKAAPVLRDHWSTYIVEDDFKFIASSGLTAVRIPVGWWIASDPNPPAPYVGGSLQALDNAFKWAEKYKLGVIIDLHAAPGSQNPWEHSSSRDGTQEWGTTDANIAQTVQVIDFLASRYATSPSLFAVELMNEPLAPRATLDSLTRYYRDGYNAVRKHSPTAYVVMSNRLGISSANSTELLPFAGGFQGAVIDVHYYTMFNKMFDNFTVQQNIDFVRTNFSGELAAVTTQNGPLTFVGEWVAEWKVPNATKEDYQKYATAQMNAYGQATFGWSYWTVKNANNHWDLEWMIKNGYINLKG
;
A
#
# COMPACT_ATOMS: atom_id res chain seq x y z
N MET A 1 -30.51 -11.96 61.33
CA MET A 1 -29.54 -12.50 62.32
C MET A 1 -28.99 -13.82 61.80
N GLY A 2 -27.71 -14.16 62.02
CA GLY A 2 -27.26 -15.58 62.04
C GLY A 2 -26.43 -16.17 60.88
N CYS A 3 -25.17 -15.73 60.74
CA CYS A 3 -23.92 -16.52 60.56
C CYS A 3 -23.67 -17.66 59.51
N ARG A 4 -22.39 -17.72 59.10
CA ARG A 4 -21.61 -18.77 58.35
C ARG A 4 -21.83 -18.79 56.82
N GLY A 5 -20.83 -18.92 55.93
CA GLY A 5 -19.34 -18.98 56.02
C GLY A 5 -18.76 -19.72 54.78
N GLY A 6 -17.52 -19.56 54.30
CA GLY A 6 -16.40 -18.66 54.65
C GLY A 6 -15.05 -19.19 54.11
N THR A 7 -14.32 -18.44 53.27
CA THR A 7 -13.10 -18.90 52.53
C THR A 7 -11.82 -18.08 52.85
N ARG A 8 -10.64 -18.72 52.71
CA ARG A 8 -9.31 -18.16 53.05
C ARG A 8 -8.48 -17.80 51.80
N LEU A 9 -7.62 -16.79 51.99
CA LEU A 9 -6.38 -16.47 51.25
C LEU A 9 -5.31 -17.60 51.43
N PRO A 10 -4.12 -17.63 50.74
CA PRO A 10 -3.24 -16.44 50.56
C PRO A 10 -2.27 -16.30 49.36
N LEU A 11 -1.74 -15.07 49.28
CA LEU A 11 -0.45 -14.62 48.73
C LEU A 11 0.77 -15.53 49.00
N VAL A 12 1.75 -15.57 48.06
CA VAL A 12 3.22 -15.54 48.33
C VAL A 12 3.95 -14.73 47.22
N ARG A 13 5.18 -14.26 47.49
CA ARG A 13 5.98 -13.24 46.77
C ARG A 13 7.21 -13.79 46.01
N ARG A 14 7.68 -13.00 45.01
CA ARG A 14 9.08 -12.69 44.59
C ARG A 14 10.11 -13.84 44.35
N LEU A 15 10.87 -13.74 43.23
CA LEU A 15 12.29 -13.31 43.25
C LEU A 15 12.81 -12.95 41.84
N CYS A 16 13.89 -12.18 41.75
CA CYS A 16 14.64 -11.87 40.52
C CYS A 16 15.85 -12.80 40.38
N PHE A 17 16.37 -13.03 39.17
CA PHE A 17 17.78 -13.34 38.95
C PHE A 17 18.29 -12.84 37.61
N VAL A 18 19.54 -12.36 37.60
CA VAL A 18 20.33 -11.96 36.42
C VAL A 18 21.37 -13.05 36.15
N VAL A 19 21.65 -13.35 34.89
CA VAL A 19 22.81 -14.18 34.50
C VAL A 19 23.59 -13.48 33.40
N VAL A 20 24.88 -13.26 33.67
CA VAL A 20 25.92 -12.88 32.70
C VAL A 20 26.92 -14.03 32.68
N LEU A 21 27.42 -14.41 31.50
CA LEU A 21 28.54 -15.35 31.40
C LEU A 21 29.44 -15.01 30.21
N LEU A 22 30.69 -14.70 30.54
CA LEU A 22 31.85 -14.60 29.66
C LEU A 22 32.80 -15.74 30.04
N CYS A 23 33.41 -16.41 29.06
CA CYS A 23 34.78 -16.90 29.22
C CYS A 23 35.45 -17.21 27.88
N ALA A 24 36.78 -17.12 27.89
CA ALA A 24 37.65 -17.27 26.72
C ALA A 24 38.61 -18.47 26.88
N SER A 25 39.36 -18.80 25.84
CA SER A 25 40.59 -19.59 25.95
C SER A 25 41.59 -19.21 24.84
N CYS A 26 42.89 -19.41 25.09
CA CYS A 26 44.01 -18.76 24.39
C CYS A 26 45.07 -19.77 23.90
N LEU A 27 46.14 -19.22 23.27
CA LEU A 27 47.47 -19.80 22.99
C LEU A 27 47.58 -20.60 21.66
N CYS A 28 48.72 -20.66 20.96
CA CYS A 28 50.10 -20.28 21.35
C CYS A 28 50.96 -19.70 20.19
N SER A 29 52.17 -19.24 20.51
CA SER A 29 53.10 -18.47 19.66
C SER A 29 54.18 -19.31 18.94
N ILE A 30 54.97 -18.71 18.02
CA ILE A 30 56.46 -18.71 17.94
C ILE A 30 56.98 -17.94 16.69
N LEU A 31 58.09 -17.20 16.84
CA LEU A 31 58.86 -16.49 15.79
C LEU A 31 60.22 -17.19 15.56
N PRO A 32 60.96 -16.90 14.46
CA PRO A 32 62.22 -16.15 14.69
C PRO A 32 62.73 -15.17 13.59
N TYR A 33 63.38 -14.10 14.07
CA TYR A 33 64.59 -13.41 13.54
C TYR A 33 64.63 -12.64 12.18
N ALA A 34 64.43 -11.33 12.29
CA ALA A 34 65.38 -10.23 12.00
C ALA A 34 66.37 -10.27 10.80
N ASN A 35 66.41 -9.16 10.03
CA ASN A 35 67.60 -8.29 10.01
C ASN A 35 67.28 -6.84 9.60
N ALA A 36 68.04 -5.86 10.09
CA ALA A 36 67.77 -4.43 9.89
C ALA A 36 68.71 -3.77 8.86
N LYS A 37 68.17 -2.85 8.04
CA LYS A 37 68.97 -1.86 7.30
C LYS A 37 68.38 -0.46 7.48
N ARG A 38 69.25 0.50 7.78
CA ARG A 38 68.90 1.92 7.99
C ARG A 38 68.56 2.59 6.66
N THR A 39 67.51 3.41 6.65
CA THR A 39 67.18 4.33 5.55
C THR A 39 67.61 5.77 5.89
N PRO A 40 68.04 6.59 4.90
CA PRO A 40 68.49 7.96 5.11
C PRO A 40 67.32 8.97 5.28
N PRO A 41 67.58 10.19 5.80
CA PRO A 41 66.54 11.19 6.06
C PRO A 41 65.91 11.76 4.76
N PRO A 42 64.67 12.28 4.84
CA PRO A 42 63.93 12.77 3.67
C PRO A 42 64.45 14.12 3.14
N PRO A 43 64.34 14.39 1.83
CA PRO A 43 64.67 15.67 1.22
C PRO A 43 63.65 16.79 1.56
N PRO A 44 64.03 18.07 1.41
CA PRO A 44 63.20 19.21 1.84
C PRO A 44 61.93 19.42 1.01
N SER A 45 60.93 20.05 1.63
CA SER A 45 59.58 20.22 1.12
C SER A 45 59.47 21.23 -0.03
N VAL A 46 58.93 20.76 -1.17
CA VAL A 46 58.53 21.62 -2.29
C VAL A 46 57.10 22.13 -2.03
N LYS A 47 56.91 23.45 -1.94
CA LYS A 47 55.57 24.05 -1.86
C LYS A 47 54.82 23.84 -3.19
N PRO A 48 53.56 23.39 -3.18
CA PRO A 48 52.76 23.30 -4.41
C PRO A 48 52.49 24.69 -4.99
N LYS A 49 52.55 24.78 -6.33
CA LYS A 49 52.21 26.00 -7.09
C LYS A 49 50.71 26.27 -6.97
N ALA A 50 50.32 27.53 -6.76
CA ALA A 50 48.92 27.90 -6.73
C ALA A 50 48.24 27.63 -8.10
N PRO A 51 46.98 27.16 -8.12
CA PRO A 51 46.22 27.04 -9.36
C PRO A 51 45.90 28.43 -9.94
N PRO A 52 45.72 28.55 -11.28
CA PRO A 52 45.34 29.82 -11.89
C PRO A 52 43.94 30.26 -11.46
N SER A 53 43.76 31.57 -11.31
CA SER A 53 42.48 32.19 -10.97
C SER A 53 41.40 31.87 -12.02
N PRO A 54 40.15 31.53 -11.63
CA PRO A 54 39.08 31.35 -12.59
C PRO A 54 38.72 32.68 -13.26
N SER A 55 38.51 32.64 -14.58
CA SER A 55 38.00 33.74 -15.38
C SER A 55 36.54 34.08 -15.02
N PRO A 56 36.14 35.36 -15.03
CA PRO A 56 34.78 35.75 -14.65
C PRO A 56 33.75 35.36 -15.72
N SER A 57 32.52 35.12 -15.24
CA SER A 57 31.27 35.18 -16.02
C SER A 57 30.94 34.00 -16.96
N GLN A 58 30.63 32.85 -16.36
CA GLN A 58 29.28 32.30 -16.56
C GLN A 58 28.59 32.19 -15.20
N VAL A 59 27.79 33.20 -14.87
CA VAL A 59 26.79 33.08 -13.82
C VAL A 59 25.74 32.13 -14.36
N VAL A 60 25.81 30.85 -13.98
CA VAL A 60 24.67 29.94 -14.11
C VAL A 60 23.51 30.63 -13.38
N PRO A 61 22.37 30.92 -14.04
CA PRO A 61 21.24 31.53 -13.36
C PRO A 61 20.89 30.68 -12.14
N ALA A 62 20.66 31.33 -10.99
CA ALA A 62 20.10 30.64 -9.84
C ALA A 62 18.84 29.90 -10.32
N PRO A 63 18.65 28.61 -9.97
CA PRO A 63 17.52 27.85 -10.47
C PRO A 63 16.24 28.61 -10.19
N VAL A 64 15.43 28.84 -11.23
CA VAL A 64 14.11 29.46 -11.06
C VAL A 64 13.37 28.59 -10.04
N PRO A 65 12.87 29.17 -8.93
CA PRO A 65 12.19 28.38 -7.92
C PRO A 65 11.03 27.64 -8.60
N PRO A 66 10.89 26.31 -8.39
CA PRO A 66 9.87 25.52 -9.04
C PRO A 66 8.51 26.16 -8.80
N TYR A 67 7.75 26.37 -9.88
CA TYR A 67 6.40 26.88 -9.82
C TYR A 67 5.44 25.69 -9.68
N PRO A 68 4.38 25.75 -8.84
CA PRO A 68 3.88 26.90 -8.08
C PRO A 68 4.69 27.30 -6.85
N ALA A 69 4.44 28.50 -6.31
CA ALA A 69 4.96 28.91 -5.02
C ALA A 69 4.40 28.03 -3.87
N LEU A 70 5.23 27.81 -2.84
CA LEU A 70 4.83 27.18 -1.58
C LEU A 70 4.08 28.16 -0.66
N PRO A 71 3.18 27.66 0.22
CA PRO A 71 2.67 26.29 0.27
C PRO A 71 1.67 26.02 -0.86
N VAL A 72 1.66 24.79 -1.41
CA VAL A 72 0.70 24.40 -2.45
C VAL A 72 -0.68 24.11 -1.87
N ARG A 73 -1.71 24.41 -2.67
CA ARG A 73 -3.07 23.92 -2.46
C ARG A 73 -3.36 22.95 -3.59
N ALA A 74 -3.31 21.66 -3.32
CA ALA A 74 -3.36 20.62 -4.33
C ALA A 74 -4.60 19.72 -4.19
N VAL A 75 -4.82 18.90 -5.21
CA VAL A 75 -5.82 17.83 -5.20
C VAL A 75 -5.20 16.57 -5.79
N CYS A 76 -5.56 15.42 -5.24
CA CYS A 76 -5.15 14.14 -5.78
C CYS A 76 -6.05 13.73 -6.95
N LEU A 77 -5.48 13.02 -7.93
CA LEU A 77 -6.18 12.38 -9.06
C LEU A 77 -6.35 10.87 -8.79
N GLY A 78 -6.82 10.53 -7.59
CA GLY A 78 -7.03 9.15 -7.12
C GLY A 78 -8.02 8.37 -7.97
N GLY A 79 -7.82 7.06 -8.07
CA GLY A 79 -8.62 6.16 -8.89
C GLY A 79 -8.39 6.27 -10.42
N TRP A 80 -7.49 7.14 -10.90
CA TRP A 80 -7.26 7.34 -12.35
C TRP A 80 -6.18 6.41 -12.94
N LEU A 81 -4.89 6.67 -12.67
CA LEU A 81 -3.76 5.87 -13.16
C LEU A 81 -3.33 4.75 -12.20
N VAL A 82 -3.99 4.70 -11.03
CA VAL A 82 -4.06 3.55 -10.14
C VAL A 82 -5.53 3.39 -9.77
N THR A 83 -6.12 2.27 -10.16
CA THR A 83 -7.58 2.06 -10.09
C THR A 83 -8.03 1.51 -8.74
N GLU A 84 -9.19 2.00 -8.26
CA GLU A 84 -9.85 1.53 -7.03
C GLU A 84 -11.36 1.29 -7.24
N GLY A 85 -11.97 0.48 -6.37
CA GLY A 85 -13.35 0.00 -6.51
C GLY A 85 -14.48 1.00 -6.27
N TRP A 86 -14.15 2.20 -5.77
CA TRP A 86 -15.10 3.18 -5.24
C TRP A 86 -15.16 4.47 -6.07
N ILE A 87 -14.90 4.35 -7.37
CA ILE A 87 -15.03 5.39 -8.39
C ILE A 87 -16.25 5.16 -9.30
N LEU A 88 -16.69 6.20 -9.99
CA LEU A 88 -17.75 6.15 -11.00
C LEU A 88 -17.22 6.59 -12.37
N PRO A 89 -17.59 5.91 -13.48
CA PRO A 89 -18.42 4.69 -13.54
C PRO A 89 -17.76 3.44 -12.90
N PRO A 90 -18.54 2.47 -12.40
CA PRO A 90 -18.00 1.33 -11.67
C PRO A 90 -17.32 0.32 -12.60
N LEU A 91 -15.99 0.18 -12.48
CA LEU A 91 -15.19 -0.64 -13.40
C LEU A 91 -15.27 -2.15 -13.11
N PHE A 92 -15.53 -2.56 -11.88
CA PHE A 92 -15.49 -3.97 -11.44
C PHE A 92 -16.79 -4.74 -11.73
N ASP A 93 -17.86 -4.05 -12.13
CA ASP A 93 -19.21 -4.63 -12.21
C ASP A 93 -19.38 -5.66 -13.33
N GLY A 94 -18.64 -5.52 -14.42
CA GLY A 94 -18.65 -6.46 -15.55
C GLY A 94 -17.83 -7.73 -15.35
N ILE A 95 -17.11 -7.89 -14.22
CA ILE A 95 -16.24 -9.05 -14.01
C ILE A 95 -17.06 -10.32 -13.72
N PRO A 96 -16.88 -11.42 -14.47
CA PRO A 96 -17.54 -12.70 -14.17
C PRO A 96 -17.09 -13.25 -12.82
N ASN A 97 -18.04 -13.64 -11.96
CA ASN A 97 -17.76 -13.96 -10.55
C ASN A 97 -16.91 -12.86 -9.87
N LYS A 98 -17.27 -11.57 -10.04
CA LYS A 98 -16.61 -10.41 -9.39
C LYS A 98 -16.52 -10.50 -7.86
N ASP A 99 -17.19 -11.46 -7.23
CA ASP A 99 -17.16 -11.69 -5.80
C ASP A 99 -16.16 -12.79 -5.37
N LEU A 100 -15.33 -13.25 -6.31
CA LEU A 100 -14.20 -14.17 -6.16
C LEU A 100 -12.99 -13.62 -6.94
N LEU A 101 -12.50 -12.44 -6.54
CA LEU A 101 -11.25 -11.84 -7.08
C LEU A 101 -10.04 -12.25 -6.22
N ASP A 102 -8.82 -12.03 -6.69
CA ASP A 102 -7.61 -12.26 -5.86
C ASP A 102 -7.72 -11.54 -4.50
N GLY A 103 -7.30 -12.22 -3.45
CA GLY A 103 -7.42 -11.73 -2.07
C GLY A 103 -8.77 -11.95 -1.40
N THR A 104 -9.80 -12.37 -2.14
CA THR A 104 -11.07 -12.76 -1.52
C THR A 104 -10.80 -13.90 -0.54
N GLN A 105 -11.16 -13.69 0.73
CA GLN A 105 -10.99 -14.70 1.77
C GLN A 105 -12.24 -15.57 1.86
N VAL A 106 -12.05 -16.89 1.81
CA VAL A 106 -13.14 -17.88 1.82
C VAL A 106 -12.92 -18.94 2.90
N GLN A 107 -14.02 -19.43 3.44
CA GLN A 107 -14.09 -20.54 4.39
C GLN A 107 -15.04 -21.60 3.83
N PHE A 108 -14.65 -22.88 3.86
CA PHE A 108 -15.46 -23.97 3.31
C PHE A 108 -15.92 -24.91 4.43
N LYS A 109 -17.23 -24.99 4.67
CA LYS A 109 -17.85 -25.89 5.67
C LYS A 109 -18.50 -27.09 4.99
N SER A 110 -18.09 -28.31 5.31
CA SER A 110 -18.72 -29.53 4.78
C SER A 110 -20.21 -29.55 5.11
N ALA A 111 -21.05 -29.71 4.08
CA ALA A 111 -22.49 -29.76 4.27
C ALA A 111 -22.92 -31.03 5.03
N LEU A 112 -22.23 -32.16 4.81
CA LEU A 112 -22.47 -33.42 5.53
C LEU A 112 -21.92 -33.42 6.96
N ARG A 113 -20.65 -33.01 7.16
CA ARG A 113 -19.98 -33.14 8.47
C ARG A 113 -20.13 -31.92 9.38
N LYS A 114 -20.60 -30.79 8.84
CA LYS A 114 -20.71 -29.49 9.53
C LYS A 114 -19.38 -28.98 10.12
N THR A 115 -18.25 -29.44 9.59
CA THR A 115 -16.89 -29.01 9.93
C THR A 115 -16.25 -28.21 8.80
N TYR A 116 -15.30 -27.33 9.13
CA TYR A 116 -14.56 -26.52 8.18
C TYR A 116 -13.31 -27.23 7.65
N ILE A 117 -12.99 -26.98 6.39
CA ILE A 117 -11.67 -27.23 5.81
C ILE A 117 -10.66 -26.34 6.55
N THR A 118 -9.59 -26.96 7.04
CA THR A 118 -8.58 -26.39 7.94
C THR A 118 -7.19 -26.72 7.38
N ALA A 119 -6.37 -25.73 7.07
CA ALA A 119 -4.94 -25.94 6.90
C ALA A 119 -4.30 -25.94 8.30
N ASP A 120 -3.96 -27.11 8.82
CA ASP A 120 -3.49 -27.20 10.21
C ASP A 120 -2.17 -26.43 10.38
N GLN A 121 -1.99 -25.82 11.54
CA GLN A 121 -0.90 -24.87 11.85
C GLN A 121 -0.86 -23.62 10.93
N GLY A 122 -1.90 -23.39 10.13
CA GLY A 122 -1.96 -22.33 9.12
C GLY A 122 -1.32 -22.71 7.78
N GLY A 123 -0.87 -23.96 7.61
CA GLY A 123 -0.16 -24.45 6.44
C GLY A 123 1.15 -25.15 6.80
N GLY A 124 1.87 -25.63 5.79
CA GLY A 124 3.08 -26.45 5.94
C GLY A 124 2.82 -27.94 6.23
N GLY A 125 1.56 -28.39 6.17
CA GLY A 125 1.16 -29.75 6.54
C GLY A 125 -0.16 -30.22 5.94
N ALA A 126 -0.92 -31.01 6.71
CA ALA A 126 -2.18 -31.61 6.27
C ALA A 126 -3.34 -30.61 6.18
N VAL A 127 -4.30 -30.89 5.30
CA VAL A 127 -5.60 -30.21 5.25
C VAL A 127 -6.68 -31.15 5.78
N LEU A 128 -7.45 -30.68 6.76
CA LEU A 128 -8.39 -31.48 7.54
C LEU A 128 -9.80 -30.86 7.53
N ALA A 129 -10.82 -31.67 7.78
CA ALA A 129 -12.22 -31.26 7.91
C ALA A 129 -12.72 -31.51 9.34
N ASN A 130 -12.04 -30.95 10.35
CA ASN A 130 -12.19 -31.34 11.76
C ASN A 130 -12.71 -30.24 12.71
N ARG A 131 -12.81 -28.97 12.30
CA ARG A 131 -13.21 -27.86 13.19
C ARG A 131 -14.66 -27.41 12.99
N THR A 132 -15.38 -27.10 14.07
CA THR A 132 -16.79 -26.65 14.02
C THR A 132 -16.96 -25.13 13.94
N GLN A 133 -15.90 -24.38 14.23
CA GLN A 133 -15.78 -22.92 14.14
C GLN A 133 -14.58 -22.58 13.25
N ALA A 134 -14.58 -21.39 12.64
CA ALA A 134 -13.56 -20.95 11.70
C ALA A 134 -12.84 -19.68 12.18
N SER A 135 -11.53 -19.64 11.96
CA SER A 135 -10.59 -18.55 12.21
C SER A 135 -9.51 -18.60 11.10
N ASP A 136 -8.27 -18.25 11.42
CA ASP A 136 -7.21 -17.99 10.44
C ASP A 136 -6.73 -19.26 9.70
N TRP A 137 -6.93 -20.44 10.27
CA TRP A 137 -6.51 -21.72 9.67
C TRP A 137 -7.59 -22.34 8.77
N GLU A 138 -8.84 -21.91 8.95
CA GLU A 138 -10.00 -22.30 8.13
C GLU A 138 -10.27 -21.30 6.99
N THR A 139 -9.48 -20.22 6.92
CA THR A 139 -9.64 -19.11 5.98
C THR A 139 -8.55 -19.16 4.91
N PHE A 140 -8.97 -19.19 3.65
CA PHE A 140 -8.08 -19.27 2.49
C PHE A 140 -8.23 -18.02 1.63
N LYS A 141 -7.11 -17.43 1.20
CA LYS A 141 -7.10 -16.37 0.19
C LYS A 141 -7.17 -17.00 -1.19
N LEU A 142 -8.07 -16.50 -2.04
CA LEU A 142 -8.13 -16.90 -3.44
C LEU A 142 -7.00 -16.23 -4.24
N TRP A 143 -6.27 -17.02 -5.01
CA TRP A 143 -5.46 -16.58 -6.15
C TRP A 143 -6.20 -17.00 -7.41
N ARG A 144 -6.67 -16.04 -8.20
CA ARG A 144 -7.55 -16.30 -9.34
C ARG A 144 -6.71 -16.63 -10.58
N ILE A 145 -7.08 -17.71 -11.27
CA ILE A 145 -6.51 -18.10 -12.56
C ILE A 145 -7.48 -17.73 -13.70
N ASN A 146 -8.79 -17.95 -13.48
CA ASN A 146 -9.86 -17.55 -14.39
C ASN A 146 -11.20 -17.45 -13.64
N GLU A 147 -12.32 -17.37 -14.36
CA GLU A 147 -13.67 -17.17 -13.81
C GLU A 147 -14.13 -18.24 -12.80
N THR A 148 -13.58 -19.46 -12.86
CA THR A 148 -13.96 -20.60 -12.00
C THR A 148 -12.77 -21.29 -11.32
N THR A 149 -11.54 -21.01 -11.74
CA THR A 149 -10.33 -21.73 -11.34
C THR A 149 -9.42 -20.86 -10.49
N PHE A 150 -8.94 -21.43 -9.38
CA PHE A 150 -8.21 -20.74 -8.32
C PHE A 150 -7.10 -21.62 -7.74
N ASN A 151 -6.11 -20.98 -7.11
CA ASN A 151 -5.31 -21.59 -6.06
C ASN A 151 -5.81 -21.06 -4.70
N PHE A 152 -5.67 -21.86 -3.64
CA PHE A 152 -6.04 -21.46 -2.28
C PHE A 152 -4.77 -21.26 -1.45
N ARG A 153 -4.49 -20.01 -1.06
CA ARG A 153 -3.33 -19.64 -0.21
C ARG A 153 -3.75 -19.61 1.26
N THR A 154 -2.97 -20.22 2.13
CA THR A 154 -3.23 -20.30 3.57
C THR A 154 -2.71 -19.05 4.31
N SER A 155 -3.04 -18.92 5.59
CA SER A 155 -2.52 -17.87 6.48
C SER A 155 -0.99 -17.96 6.69
N GLY A 156 -0.41 -19.17 6.64
CA GLY A 156 1.04 -19.40 6.60
C GLY A 156 1.71 -19.10 5.26
N GLY A 157 0.92 -18.79 4.22
CA GLY A 157 1.40 -18.40 2.88
C GLY A 157 1.63 -19.55 1.90
N GLN A 158 1.42 -20.81 2.32
CA GLN A 158 1.48 -21.99 1.44
C GLN A 158 0.23 -22.10 0.57
N PHE A 159 0.31 -22.91 -0.47
CA PHE A 159 -0.81 -23.28 -1.32
C PHE A 159 -1.34 -24.66 -0.96
N VAL A 160 -2.67 -24.76 -0.90
CA VAL A 160 -3.38 -26.04 -0.87
C VAL A 160 -3.16 -26.74 -2.21
N GLY A 161 -2.93 -28.05 -2.20
CA GLY A 161 -2.75 -28.88 -3.39
C GLY A 161 -2.94 -30.37 -3.12
N ILE A 162 -2.95 -31.16 -4.19
CA ILE A 162 -2.99 -32.63 -4.10
C ILE A 162 -1.59 -33.15 -3.75
N GLY A 163 -1.49 -33.85 -2.62
CA GLY A 163 -0.26 -34.51 -2.17
C GLY A 163 0.09 -35.75 -3.00
N ALA A 164 1.28 -36.30 -2.76
CA ALA A 164 1.86 -37.39 -3.56
C ALA A 164 1.14 -38.75 -3.46
N SER A 165 0.14 -38.89 -2.60
CA SER A 165 -0.56 -40.13 -2.27
C SER A 165 -2.08 -39.99 -2.40
N ASP A 166 -2.71 -40.85 -3.20
CA ASP A 166 -4.15 -41.17 -3.24
C ASP A 166 -5.13 -39.99 -3.14
N GLY A 167 -4.77 -38.84 -3.72
CA GLY A 167 -5.64 -37.65 -3.75
C GLY A 167 -5.73 -36.88 -2.43
N ILE A 168 -4.91 -37.19 -1.42
CA ILE A 168 -4.90 -36.48 -0.12
C ILE A 168 -4.57 -34.99 -0.34
N ILE A 169 -5.34 -34.10 0.27
CA ILE A 169 -5.12 -32.66 0.18
C ILE A 169 -4.16 -32.20 1.30
N VAL A 170 -3.14 -31.44 0.90
CA VAL A 170 -2.11 -30.88 1.76
C VAL A 170 -1.93 -29.38 1.47
N ALA A 171 -1.25 -28.66 2.35
CA ALA A 171 -0.97 -27.23 2.20
C ALA A 171 0.53 -26.95 2.37
N THR A 172 1.36 -27.62 1.58
CA THR A 172 2.84 -27.59 1.72
C THR A 172 3.55 -26.78 0.64
N ALA A 173 2.91 -26.49 -0.49
CA ALA A 173 3.55 -25.85 -1.63
C ALA A 173 3.83 -24.36 -1.37
N THR A 174 5.02 -23.88 -1.70
CA THR A 174 5.40 -22.46 -1.56
C THR A 174 5.07 -21.60 -2.79
N ALA A 175 4.77 -22.25 -3.91
CA ALA A 175 4.27 -21.65 -5.14
C ALA A 175 3.21 -22.58 -5.76
N PRO A 176 2.18 -22.05 -6.45
CA PRO A 176 1.15 -22.87 -7.06
C PRO A 176 1.64 -23.50 -8.37
N ALA A 177 1.29 -24.78 -8.58
CA ALA A 177 1.39 -25.46 -9.86
C ALA A 177 0.07 -26.17 -10.20
N LEU A 178 0.11 -27.16 -11.09
CA LEU A 178 -1.07 -27.94 -11.46
C LEU A 178 -1.75 -28.63 -10.26
N PRO A 179 -1.04 -29.29 -9.31
CA PRO A 179 -1.68 -29.93 -8.15
C PRO A 179 -2.40 -28.95 -7.21
N GLU A 180 -1.98 -27.68 -7.17
CA GLU A 180 -2.56 -26.59 -6.35
C GLU A 180 -3.76 -25.92 -7.03
N THR A 181 -4.20 -26.42 -8.20
CA THR A 181 -5.25 -25.81 -9.02
C THR A 181 -6.61 -26.45 -8.77
N PHE A 182 -7.58 -25.64 -8.37
CA PHE A 182 -8.95 -26.07 -8.05
C PHE A 182 -10.01 -25.24 -8.76
N GLN A 183 -11.09 -25.89 -9.19
CA GLN A 183 -12.29 -25.21 -9.72
C GLN A 183 -13.36 -25.10 -8.63
N ILE A 184 -13.86 -23.89 -8.38
CA ILE A 184 -15.04 -23.67 -7.54
C ILE A 184 -16.28 -23.78 -8.44
N VAL A 185 -17.00 -24.90 -8.30
CA VAL A 185 -18.27 -25.14 -9.00
C VAL A 185 -19.41 -24.69 -8.08
N ARG A 186 -20.12 -23.62 -8.44
CA ARG A 186 -21.28 -23.10 -7.69
C ARG A 186 -22.56 -23.88 -8.00
N CYS A 187 -23.40 -24.08 -7.00
CA CYS A 187 -24.75 -24.60 -7.19
C CYS A 187 -25.60 -23.55 -7.97
N PRO A 188 -26.33 -23.94 -9.04
CA PRO A 188 -27.08 -23.00 -9.88
C PRO A 188 -28.14 -22.17 -9.14
N PHE A 189 -28.65 -22.67 -8.01
CA PHE A 189 -29.70 -22.04 -7.21
C PHE A 189 -29.24 -21.57 -5.82
N ASP A 190 -27.96 -21.76 -5.46
CA ASP A 190 -27.36 -21.28 -4.21
C ASP A 190 -25.86 -21.04 -4.42
N LYS A 191 -25.45 -19.79 -4.69
CA LYS A 191 -24.04 -19.46 -5.02
C LYS A 191 -23.06 -19.69 -3.85
N ASN A 192 -23.56 -19.83 -2.63
CA ASN A 192 -22.74 -20.13 -1.45
C ASN A 192 -22.59 -21.65 -1.25
N ARG A 193 -23.40 -22.49 -1.90
CA ARG A 193 -23.21 -23.94 -1.94
C ARG A 193 -22.32 -24.30 -3.12
N VAL A 194 -21.17 -24.91 -2.84
CA VAL A 194 -20.12 -25.17 -3.83
C VAL A 194 -19.62 -26.60 -3.77
N ARG A 195 -19.01 -27.04 -4.87
CA ARG A 195 -18.06 -28.14 -4.92
C ARG A 195 -16.70 -27.60 -5.33
N ILE A 196 -15.65 -28.29 -4.93
CA ILE A 196 -14.27 -27.98 -5.30
C ILE A 196 -13.76 -29.15 -6.15
N LYS A 197 -13.48 -28.93 -7.44
CA LYS A 197 -12.90 -29.94 -8.34
C LYS A 197 -11.38 -29.76 -8.38
N ALA A 198 -10.62 -30.80 -8.08
CA ALA A 198 -9.16 -30.75 -8.06
C ALA A 198 -8.56 -31.12 -9.43
N ALA A 199 -7.28 -30.84 -9.63
CA ALA A 199 -6.58 -31.05 -10.90
C ALA A 199 -6.53 -32.53 -11.38
N ASN A 200 -6.74 -33.51 -10.50
CA ASN A 200 -6.88 -34.92 -10.87
C ASN A 200 -8.26 -35.28 -11.47
N GLY A 201 -9.18 -34.32 -11.58
CA GLY A 201 -10.51 -34.51 -12.15
C GLY A 201 -11.58 -34.96 -11.14
N TYR A 202 -11.23 -35.18 -9.88
CA TYR A 202 -12.18 -35.56 -8.82
C TYR A 202 -12.62 -34.36 -7.98
N PHE A 203 -13.73 -34.50 -7.28
CA PHE A 203 -14.20 -33.53 -6.30
C PHE A 203 -13.58 -33.79 -4.93
N VAL A 204 -13.27 -32.70 -4.22
CA VAL A 204 -12.80 -32.73 -2.84
C VAL A 204 -13.94 -33.15 -1.92
N GLN A 205 -13.66 -34.02 -0.95
CA GLN A 205 -14.52 -34.34 0.18
C GLN A 205 -13.72 -34.38 1.48
N GLY A 206 -14.36 -34.06 2.60
CA GLY A 206 -13.84 -34.42 3.93
C GLY A 206 -14.41 -35.76 4.35
N ILE A 207 -13.58 -36.75 4.71
CA ILE A 207 -14.00 -38.12 5.06
C ILE A 207 -14.19 -38.33 6.57
N ALA A 208 -14.60 -39.54 6.99
CA ALA A 208 -15.02 -39.84 8.36
C ALA A 208 -13.87 -39.73 9.40
N THR A 209 -12.63 -39.94 8.97
CA THR A 209 -11.40 -39.74 9.76
C THR A 209 -11.04 -38.27 9.97
N GLY A 210 -11.71 -37.34 9.26
CA GLY A 210 -11.39 -35.92 9.26
C GLY A 210 -10.35 -35.51 8.22
N GLU A 211 -9.79 -36.43 7.44
CA GLU A 211 -8.92 -36.13 6.30
C GLU A 211 -9.70 -35.49 5.16
N VAL A 212 -9.02 -34.70 4.32
CA VAL A 212 -9.57 -34.09 3.10
C VAL A 212 -8.89 -34.72 1.90
N ILE A 213 -9.69 -35.27 0.98
CA ILE A 213 -9.21 -36.03 -0.18
C ILE A 213 -9.98 -35.63 -1.44
N ALA A 214 -9.35 -35.75 -2.60
CA ALA A 214 -9.94 -35.52 -3.93
C ALA A 214 -10.06 -36.84 -4.69
N ASP A 215 -11.07 -37.63 -4.34
CA ASP A 215 -11.41 -38.93 -4.94
C ASP A 215 -12.92 -39.04 -5.28
N TYR A 216 -13.73 -38.02 -4.93
CA TYR A 216 -15.18 -38.09 -5.12
C TYR A 216 -15.53 -37.93 -6.60
N GLY A 217 -16.21 -38.94 -7.15
CA GLY A 217 -16.57 -39.01 -8.57
C GLY A 217 -17.64 -38.00 -9.01
N GLU A 218 -18.18 -38.18 -10.22
CA GLU A 218 -19.20 -37.26 -10.75
C GLU A 218 -20.47 -37.25 -9.88
N PRO A 219 -20.91 -36.07 -9.41
CA PRO A 219 -21.87 -35.98 -8.31
C PRO A 219 -23.32 -36.03 -8.78
N THR A 220 -24.21 -36.51 -7.92
CA THR A 220 -25.61 -36.73 -8.29
C THR A 220 -26.58 -35.65 -7.79
N ARG A 221 -26.34 -34.99 -6.64
CA ARG A 221 -27.32 -34.08 -6.00
C ARG A 221 -26.69 -32.99 -5.14
N TRP A 222 -27.23 -31.77 -5.16
CA TRP A 222 -26.79 -30.67 -4.27
C TRP A 222 -27.44 -30.76 -2.88
N SER A 223 -27.09 -31.79 -2.09
CA SER A 223 -27.72 -32.05 -0.79
C SER A 223 -26.76 -31.89 0.39
N ASP A 224 -27.32 -31.69 1.58
CA ASP A 224 -26.57 -31.74 2.85
C ASP A 224 -26.05 -33.14 3.20
N TRP A 225 -26.42 -34.19 2.44
CA TRP A 225 -25.95 -35.56 2.64
C TRP A 225 -24.81 -35.96 1.68
N ASP A 226 -24.40 -35.05 0.79
CA ASP A 226 -23.31 -35.27 -0.16
C ASP A 226 -21.98 -34.79 0.45
N ALA A 227 -20.97 -35.68 0.50
CA ALA A 227 -19.67 -35.42 1.09
C ALA A 227 -18.82 -34.40 0.31
N SER A 228 -19.10 -34.19 -0.98
CA SER A 228 -18.41 -33.23 -1.86
C SER A 228 -18.93 -31.80 -1.74
N VAL A 229 -20.07 -31.60 -1.06
CA VAL A 229 -20.75 -30.29 -1.01
C VAL A 229 -20.27 -29.48 0.20
N PHE A 230 -19.87 -28.25 -0.07
CA PHE A 230 -19.46 -27.27 0.94
C PHE A 230 -20.37 -26.04 0.94
N LEU A 231 -20.55 -25.46 2.12
CA LEU A 231 -21.05 -24.10 2.29
C LEU A 231 -19.84 -23.17 2.35
N MET A 232 -19.69 -22.33 1.34
CA MET A 232 -18.64 -21.34 1.20
C MET A 232 -19.11 -20.00 1.79
N THR A 233 -18.40 -19.52 2.80
CA THR A 233 -18.57 -18.19 3.38
C THR A 233 -17.42 -17.31 2.90
N LYS A 234 -17.72 -16.10 2.40
CA LYS A 234 -16.71 -15.06 2.18
C LYS A 234 -16.54 -14.25 3.45
N VAL A 235 -15.31 -13.93 3.83
CA VAL A 235 -14.97 -13.19 5.04
C VAL A 235 -14.02 -12.03 4.74
N GLY A 236 -13.90 -11.08 5.66
CA GLY A 236 -13.07 -9.88 5.47
C GLY A 236 -13.63 -8.92 4.40
N GLN A 237 -12.81 -7.93 4.03
CA GLN A 237 -13.09 -7.04 2.91
C GLN A 237 -12.57 -7.64 1.60
N GLN A 238 -13.23 -7.31 0.50
CA GLN A 238 -12.80 -7.67 -0.83
C GLN A 238 -11.93 -6.56 -1.41
N LEU A 239 -10.71 -6.89 -1.85
CA LEU A 239 -9.86 -5.97 -2.59
C LEU A 239 -10.47 -5.65 -3.96
N GLN A 240 -10.47 -4.37 -4.31
CA GLN A 240 -10.90 -3.86 -5.61
C GLN A 240 -9.86 -2.85 -6.12
N GLY A 241 -8.66 -3.34 -6.41
CA GLY A 241 -7.55 -2.55 -6.96
C GLY A 241 -7.25 -2.92 -8.41
N GLU A 242 -6.25 -2.27 -9.01
CA GLU A 242 -5.88 -2.50 -10.40
C GLU A 242 -5.46 -3.95 -10.68
N TYR A 243 -4.82 -4.64 -9.73
CA TYR A 243 -4.55 -6.08 -9.83
C TYR A 243 -5.83 -6.90 -10.01
N GLN A 244 -6.83 -6.71 -9.13
CA GLN A 244 -8.08 -7.47 -9.18
C GLN A 244 -8.93 -7.11 -10.40
N LEU A 245 -8.85 -5.86 -10.88
CA LEU A 245 -9.50 -5.46 -12.13
C LEU A 245 -8.88 -6.20 -13.32
N CYS A 246 -7.55 -6.09 -13.46
CA CYS A 246 -6.83 -6.63 -14.60
C CYS A 246 -6.91 -8.16 -14.66
N ASN A 247 -6.67 -8.85 -13.53
CA ASN A 247 -6.77 -10.31 -13.47
C ASN A 247 -8.22 -10.82 -13.46
N GLY A 248 -9.16 -10.01 -12.97
CA GLY A 248 -10.59 -10.32 -12.95
C GLY A 248 -11.19 -10.44 -14.35
N TYR A 249 -10.90 -9.46 -15.22
CA TYR A 249 -11.27 -9.46 -16.63
C TYR A 249 -10.36 -10.33 -17.51
N GLY A 250 -9.07 -10.43 -17.17
CA GLY A 250 -8.02 -10.89 -18.06
C GLY A 250 -7.53 -9.77 -18.99
N THR A 251 -6.24 -9.77 -19.33
CA THR A 251 -5.51 -8.69 -20.03
C THR A 251 -6.26 -8.15 -21.27
N ASP A 252 -6.77 -9.02 -22.14
CA ASP A 252 -7.47 -8.63 -23.38
C ASP A 252 -8.74 -7.81 -23.14
N LYS A 253 -9.49 -8.12 -22.07
CA LYS A 253 -10.72 -7.42 -21.68
C LYS A 253 -10.45 -6.23 -20.77
N ALA A 254 -9.41 -6.31 -19.93
CA ALA A 254 -8.99 -5.21 -19.07
C ALA A 254 -8.43 -4.02 -19.86
N ALA A 255 -7.67 -4.27 -20.93
CA ALA A 255 -7.04 -3.24 -21.73
C ALA A 255 -8.00 -2.21 -22.36
N PRO A 256 -9.13 -2.58 -23.01
CA PRO A 256 -10.11 -1.59 -23.47
C PRO A 256 -10.84 -0.88 -22.31
N VAL A 257 -11.14 -1.58 -21.20
CA VAL A 257 -11.80 -0.97 -20.02
C VAL A 257 -10.93 0.13 -19.41
N LEU A 258 -9.64 -0.14 -19.18
CA LEU A 258 -8.73 0.83 -18.61
C LEU A 258 -8.38 1.97 -19.57
N ARG A 259 -8.25 1.72 -20.88
CA ARG A 259 -8.07 2.81 -21.86
C ARG A 259 -9.27 3.75 -21.93
N ASP A 260 -10.49 3.21 -21.89
CA ASP A 260 -11.71 4.02 -21.85
C ASP A 260 -11.73 4.91 -20.59
N HIS A 261 -11.51 4.29 -19.41
CA HIS A 261 -11.38 4.98 -18.12
C HIS A 261 -10.32 6.09 -18.13
N TRP A 262 -9.09 5.79 -18.55
CA TRP A 262 -8.00 6.77 -18.59
C TRP A 262 -8.30 7.95 -19.52
N SER A 263 -9.10 7.75 -20.57
CA SER A 263 -9.45 8.77 -21.55
C SER A 263 -10.70 9.60 -21.21
N THR A 264 -11.49 9.17 -20.22
CA THR A 264 -12.81 9.77 -19.92
C THR A 264 -12.98 10.22 -18.46
N TYR A 265 -12.28 9.60 -17.51
CA TYR A 265 -12.43 9.89 -16.07
C TYR A 265 -11.77 11.21 -15.66
N ILE A 266 -10.51 11.41 -16.05
CA ILE A 266 -9.80 12.69 -15.93
C ILE A 266 -9.43 13.20 -17.33
N VAL A 267 -9.84 14.43 -17.62
CA VAL A 267 -9.68 15.09 -18.92
C VAL A 267 -9.18 16.54 -18.75
N GLU A 268 -8.91 17.23 -19.85
CA GLU A 268 -8.37 18.59 -19.84
C GLU A 268 -9.24 19.61 -19.06
N ASP A 269 -10.56 19.51 -19.17
CA ASP A 269 -11.48 20.42 -18.48
C ASP A 269 -11.40 20.28 -16.95
N ASP A 270 -10.88 19.16 -16.42
CA ASP A 270 -10.65 18.98 -14.98
C ASP A 270 -9.44 19.79 -14.52
N PHE A 271 -8.35 19.80 -15.29
CA PHE A 271 -7.16 20.63 -15.01
C PHE A 271 -7.53 22.12 -15.06
N LYS A 272 -8.39 22.51 -16.01
CA LYS A 272 -8.96 23.85 -16.08
C LYS A 272 -9.84 24.17 -14.87
N PHE A 273 -10.69 23.22 -14.43
CA PHE A 273 -11.51 23.37 -13.22
C PHE A 273 -10.63 23.56 -11.97
N ILE A 274 -9.62 22.70 -11.77
CA ILE A 274 -8.65 22.73 -10.68
C ILE A 274 -7.97 24.10 -10.60
N ALA A 275 -7.34 24.56 -11.69
CA ALA A 275 -6.68 25.86 -11.74
C ALA A 275 -7.67 27.01 -11.51
N SER A 276 -8.84 26.97 -12.16
CA SER A 276 -9.87 28.02 -12.01
C SER A 276 -10.50 28.07 -10.60
N SER A 277 -10.33 27.01 -9.81
CA SER A 277 -10.77 26.93 -8.41
C SER A 277 -9.76 27.54 -7.42
N GLY A 278 -8.53 27.83 -7.87
CA GLY A 278 -7.46 28.39 -7.03
C GLY A 278 -6.49 27.35 -6.45
N LEU A 279 -6.61 26.09 -6.86
CA LEU A 279 -5.59 25.07 -6.61
C LEU A 279 -4.37 25.35 -7.50
N THR A 280 -3.19 24.97 -7.03
CA THR A 280 -1.90 25.28 -7.66
C THR A 280 -1.12 24.05 -8.11
N ALA A 281 -1.49 22.86 -7.67
CA ALA A 281 -0.86 21.60 -8.07
C ALA A 281 -1.84 20.43 -8.10
N VAL A 282 -1.43 19.34 -8.74
CA VAL A 282 -2.10 18.03 -8.72
C VAL A 282 -1.15 16.96 -8.20
N ARG A 283 -1.63 16.05 -7.34
CA ARG A 283 -0.95 14.81 -6.97
C ARG A 283 -1.48 13.69 -7.86
N ILE A 284 -0.60 12.96 -8.53
CA ILE A 284 -0.98 11.94 -9.52
C ILE A 284 -0.43 10.58 -9.08
N PRO A 285 -1.28 9.73 -8.46
CA PRO A 285 -0.97 8.34 -8.17
C PRO A 285 -0.61 7.57 -9.44
N VAL A 286 0.54 6.89 -9.43
CA VAL A 286 0.99 5.98 -10.50
C VAL A 286 1.46 4.65 -9.94
N GLY A 287 1.17 3.58 -10.66
CA GLY A 287 1.64 2.24 -10.32
C GLY A 287 2.97 1.91 -11.00
N TRP A 288 3.81 1.11 -10.33
CA TRP A 288 5.15 0.74 -10.81
C TRP A 288 5.20 0.15 -12.23
N TRP A 289 4.10 -0.45 -12.70
CA TRP A 289 3.97 -1.02 -14.04
C TRP A 289 4.07 0.03 -15.16
N ILE A 290 3.79 1.30 -14.87
CA ILE A 290 3.86 2.42 -15.83
C ILE A 290 5.26 2.59 -16.46
N ALA A 291 6.32 2.17 -15.77
CA ALA A 291 7.69 2.21 -16.28
C ALA A 291 8.00 1.13 -17.33
N SER A 292 7.06 0.21 -17.57
CA SER A 292 7.14 -0.86 -18.57
C SER A 292 6.17 -0.66 -19.75
N ASP A 293 5.51 0.50 -19.85
CA ASP A 293 4.61 0.81 -20.96
C ASP A 293 5.35 0.78 -22.32
N PRO A 294 4.70 0.29 -23.39
CA PRO A 294 3.30 -0.14 -23.49
C PRO A 294 3.06 -1.63 -23.13
N ASN A 295 4.07 -2.35 -22.63
CA ASN A 295 4.01 -3.79 -22.37
C ASN A 295 4.32 -4.11 -20.89
N PRO A 296 3.50 -3.64 -19.93
CA PRO A 296 3.70 -3.96 -18.52
C PRO A 296 3.57 -5.46 -18.24
N PRO A 297 4.19 -5.94 -17.15
CA PRO A 297 4.07 -7.34 -16.74
C PRO A 297 2.64 -7.68 -16.32
N ALA A 298 2.22 -8.92 -16.60
CA ALA A 298 0.89 -9.40 -16.23
C ALA A 298 0.63 -9.32 -14.71
N PRO A 299 -0.61 -9.03 -14.28
CA PRO A 299 -1.83 -8.90 -15.10
C PRO A 299 -2.03 -7.52 -15.75
N TYR A 300 -1.21 -6.52 -15.38
CA TYR A 300 -1.38 -5.11 -15.78
C TYR A 300 -1.43 -4.91 -17.30
N VAL A 301 -2.03 -3.79 -17.73
CA VAL A 301 -2.23 -3.45 -19.15
C VAL A 301 -1.62 -2.09 -19.46
N GLY A 302 -1.15 -1.89 -20.69
CA GLY A 302 -0.42 -0.68 -21.05
C GLY A 302 -1.28 0.49 -21.54
N GLY A 303 -0.81 1.71 -21.26
CA GLY A 303 -1.38 2.97 -21.76
C GLY A 303 -1.46 4.11 -20.75
N SER A 304 -1.27 3.84 -19.45
CA SER A 304 -1.32 4.87 -18.39
C SER A 304 -0.20 5.90 -18.51
N LEU A 305 0.94 5.56 -19.12
CA LEU A 305 2.03 6.51 -19.41
C LEU A 305 1.60 7.61 -20.39
N GLN A 306 0.78 7.27 -21.40
CA GLN A 306 0.26 8.25 -22.35
C GLN A 306 -0.74 9.20 -21.69
N ALA A 307 -1.52 8.70 -20.73
CA ALA A 307 -2.43 9.53 -19.94
C ALA A 307 -1.66 10.49 -19.02
N LEU A 308 -0.57 10.03 -18.38
CA LEU A 308 0.35 10.89 -17.61
C LEU A 308 1.02 11.96 -18.49
N ASP A 309 1.45 11.61 -19.71
CA ASP A 309 2.00 12.60 -20.66
C ASP A 309 0.99 13.70 -21.02
N ASN A 310 -0.31 13.37 -21.06
CA ASN A 310 -1.36 14.35 -21.30
C ASN A 310 -1.62 15.20 -20.05
N ALA A 311 -1.59 14.61 -18.85
CA ALA A 311 -1.65 15.34 -17.58
C ALA A 311 -0.57 16.44 -17.50
N PHE A 312 0.68 16.13 -17.88
CA PHE A 312 1.76 17.11 -17.92
C PHE A 312 1.48 18.27 -18.89
N LYS A 313 0.99 18.00 -20.11
CA LYS A 313 0.60 19.06 -21.08
C LYS A 313 -0.52 19.94 -20.55
N TRP A 314 -1.52 19.36 -19.87
CA TRP A 314 -2.62 20.10 -19.26
C TRP A 314 -2.14 20.93 -18.06
N ALA A 315 -1.26 20.37 -17.22
CA ALA A 315 -0.64 21.07 -16.12
C ALA A 315 0.17 22.29 -16.60
N GLU A 316 0.98 22.15 -17.64
CA GLU A 316 1.73 23.27 -18.24
C GLU A 316 0.78 24.35 -18.77
N LYS A 317 -0.27 23.96 -19.51
CA LYS A 317 -1.27 24.87 -20.08
C LYS A 317 -2.00 25.69 -19.01
N TYR A 318 -2.38 25.06 -17.89
CA TYR A 318 -3.14 25.69 -16.81
C TYR A 318 -2.29 26.21 -15.66
N LYS A 319 -0.95 26.11 -15.77
CA LYS A 319 0.00 26.51 -14.73
C LYS A 319 -0.29 25.80 -13.41
N LEU A 320 -0.22 24.48 -13.44
CA LEU A 320 -0.27 23.61 -12.28
C LEU A 320 1.07 22.88 -12.12
N GLY A 321 1.49 22.70 -10.87
CA GLY A 321 2.56 21.77 -10.54
C GLY A 321 2.05 20.33 -10.54
N VAL A 322 2.88 19.38 -10.94
CA VAL A 322 2.61 17.94 -10.85
C VAL A 322 3.50 17.35 -9.76
N ILE A 323 2.86 16.72 -8.78
CA ILE A 323 3.47 15.82 -7.81
C ILE A 323 3.22 14.41 -8.36
N ILE A 324 4.25 13.78 -8.92
CA ILE A 324 4.15 12.36 -9.32
C ILE A 324 4.23 11.53 -8.04
N ASP A 325 3.26 10.67 -7.78
CA ASP A 325 3.22 9.82 -6.59
C ASP A 325 3.32 8.34 -6.97
N LEU A 326 4.41 7.67 -6.55
CA LEU A 326 4.53 6.22 -6.69
C LEU A 326 3.63 5.51 -5.67
N HIS A 327 2.36 5.41 -6.04
CA HIS A 327 1.27 5.00 -5.17
C HIS A 327 1.18 3.48 -4.97
N ALA A 328 1.66 2.71 -5.95
CA ALA A 328 1.78 1.26 -5.86
C ALA A 328 3.20 0.81 -6.24
N ALA A 329 3.96 0.35 -5.25
CA ALA A 329 5.31 -0.19 -5.43
C ALA A 329 5.28 -1.70 -5.78
N PRO A 330 6.33 -2.24 -6.42
CA PRO A 330 6.41 -3.68 -6.67
C PRO A 330 6.27 -4.48 -5.36
N GLY A 331 5.50 -5.57 -5.37
CA GLY A 331 5.28 -6.39 -4.17
C GLY A 331 4.41 -5.76 -3.06
N SER A 332 3.80 -4.59 -3.29
CA SER A 332 2.92 -3.88 -2.33
C SER A 332 3.63 -3.40 -1.05
N GLN A 333 3.67 -2.08 -0.86
CA GLN A 333 4.19 -1.43 0.36
C GLN A 333 3.22 -1.40 1.53
N ASN A 334 1.96 -1.76 1.30
CA ASN A 334 0.91 -1.98 2.29
C ASN A 334 -0.06 -3.09 1.77
N PRO A 335 -1.08 -3.54 2.53
CA PRO A 335 -1.90 -4.70 2.18
C PRO A 335 -3.20 -4.34 1.44
N TRP A 336 -3.37 -3.10 0.98
CA TRP A 336 -4.63 -2.60 0.45
C TRP A 336 -4.66 -2.51 -1.08
N GLU A 337 -5.85 -2.30 -1.62
CA GLU A 337 -6.14 -2.24 -3.05
C GLU A 337 -5.42 -1.11 -3.79
N HIS A 338 -5.27 0.05 -3.15
CA HIS A 338 -4.63 1.23 -3.75
C HIS A 338 -3.10 1.05 -3.94
N SER A 339 -2.42 0.23 -3.12
CA SER A 339 -1.04 -0.21 -3.44
C SER A 339 -0.98 -1.39 -4.43
N SER A 340 -2.13 -1.77 -5.01
CA SER A 340 -2.30 -2.91 -5.93
C SER A 340 -1.88 -4.26 -5.31
N SER A 341 -2.13 -4.44 -4.01
CA SER A 341 -1.87 -5.73 -3.36
C SER A 341 -2.69 -6.84 -4.01
N ARG A 342 -2.04 -7.94 -4.39
CA ARG A 342 -2.73 -9.10 -4.99
C ARG A 342 -3.76 -9.71 -4.05
N ASP A 343 -3.35 -9.98 -2.81
CA ASP A 343 -4.17 -10.72 -1.86
C ASP A 343 -4.14 -10.14 -0.42
N GLY A 344 -3.58 -8.95 -0.25
CA GLY A 344 -3.30 -8.35 1.05
C GLY A 344 -2.00 -8.82 1.69
N THR A 345 -1.11 -9.50 0.97
CA THR A 345 0.30 -9.55 1.37
C THR A 345 1.05 -8.28 0.98
N GLN A 346 1.92 -7.89 1.91
CA GLN A 346 2.90 -6.83 1.76
C GLN A 346 4.27 -7.50 1.71
N GLU A 347 4.89 -7.48 0.54
CA GLU A 347 6.16 -8.13 0.19
C GLU A 347 7.23 -7.09 -0.22
N TRP A 348 6.86 -5.82 -0.38
CA TRP A 348 7.83 -4.75 -0.63
C TRP A 348 8.88 -4.64 0.49
N GLY A 349 10.12 -4.33 0.11
CA GLY A 349 11.24 -4.15 1.04
C GLY A 349 11.79 -5.44 1.65
N THR A 350 11.24 -6.61 1.30
CA THR A 350 11.74 -7.93 1.75
C THR A 350 12.99 -8.42 1.01
N THR A 351 13.30 -7.83 -0.16
CA THR A 351 14.49 -8.14 -0.96
C THR A 351 15.09 -6.86 -1.56
N ASP A 352 16.41 -6.83 -1.74
CA ASP A 352 17.08 -5.68 -2.36
C ASP A 352 16.70 -5.51 -3.84
N ALA A 353 16.36 -6.61 -4.54
CA ALA A 353 15.86 -6.56 -5.92
C ALA A 353 14.55 -5.78 -6.04
N ASN A 354 13.64 -5.96 -5.08
CA ASN A 354 12.39 -5.23 -5.01
C ASN A 354 12.58 -3.73 -4.75
N ILE A 355 13.51 -3.37 -3.84
CA ILE A 355 13.90 -1.98 -3.61
C ILE A 355 14.51 -1.38 -4.88
N ALA A 356 15.46 -2.08 -5.51
CA ALA A 356 16.12 -1.62 -6.74
C ALA A 356 15.15 -1.42 -7.91
N GLN A 357 14.16 -2.31 -8.08
CA GLN A 357 13.09 -2.15 -9.06
C GLN A 357 12.25 -0.90 -8.76
N THR A 358 11.95 -0.62 -7.49
CA THR A 358 11.24 0.60 -7.07
C THR A 358 12.04 1.86 -7.44
N VAL A 359 13.37 1.86 -7.21
CA VAL A 359 14.26 2.99 -7.59
C VAL A 359 14.31 3.17 -9.11
N GLN A 360 14.28 2.10 -9.91
CA GLN A 360 14.25 2.18 -11.38
C GLN A 360 12.99 2.88 -11.90
N VAL A 361 11.84 2.68 -11.25
CA VAL A 361 10.59 3.40 -11.58
C VAL A 361 10.74 4.90 -11.32
N ILE A 362 11.35 5.29 -10.19
CA ILE A 362 11.64 6.70 -9.88
C ILE A 362 12.64 7.30 -10.87
N ASP A 363 13.71 6.60 -11.23
CA ASP A 363 14.68 7.06 -12.24
C ASP A 363 14.00 7.31 -13.59
N PHE A 364 13.11 6.39 -14.01
CA PHE A 364 12.33 6.53 -15.24
C PHE A 364 11.39 7.75 -15.21
N LEU A 365 10.57 7.88 -14.15
CA LEU A 365 9.60 8.98 -14.03
C LEU A 365 10.31 10.34 -13.95
N ALA A 366 11.36 10.44 -13.13
CA ALA A 366 12.16 11.66 -13.01
C ALA A 366 12.88 12.01 -14.32
N SER A 367 13.43 11.02 -15.04
CA SER A 367 14.07 11.23 -16.35
C SER A 367 13.08 11.72 -17.40
N ARG A 368 11.88 11.11 -17.45
CA ARG A 368 10.87 11.40 -18.48
C ARG A 368 10.36 12.84 -18.42
N TYR A 369 10.11 13.34 -17.22
CA TYR A 369 9.50 14.66 -17.00
C TYR A 369 10.51 15.74 -16.58
N ALA A 370 11.81 15.43 -16.57
CA ALA A 370 12.91 16.32 -16.16
C ALA A 370 12.88 17.73 -16.80
N THR A 371 12.43 17.83 -18.05
CA THR A 371 12.38 19.08 -18.82
C THR A 371 11.02 19.78 -18.75
N SER A 372 10.00 19.19 -18.12
CA SER A 372 8.70 19.85 -17.97
C SER A 372 8.77 20.89 -16.86
N PRO A 373 8.36 22.16 -17.10
CA PRO A 373 8.26 23.17 -16.05
C PRO A 373 7.15 22.85 -15.02
N SER A 374 6.28 21.87 -15.31
CA SER A 374 5.28 21.37 -14.37
C SER A 374 5.76 20.21 -13.50
N LEU A 375 6.98 19.67 -13.66
CA LEU A 375 7.52 18.68 -12.71
C LEU A 375 7.87 19.38 -11.40
N PHE A 376 6.94 19.36 -10.45
CA PHE A 376 7.05 20.07 -9.19
C PHE A 376 7.69 19.21 -8.09
N ALA A 377 7.23 17.96 -7.98
CA ALA A 377 7.78 17.01 -7.03
C ALA A 377 7.66 15.56 -7.52
N VAL A 378 8.48 14.69 -6.92
CA VAL A 378 8.35 13.24 -7.02
C VAL A 378 8.22 12.70 -5.60
N GLU A 379 7.07 12.10 -5.29
CA GLU A 379 6.84 11.33 -4.09
C GLU A 379 7.31 9.89 -4.33
N LEU A 380 8.26 9.47 -3.49
CA LEU A 380 8.97 8.22 -3.68
C LEU A 380 8.10 6.99 -3.37
N MET A 381 7.12 7.12 -2.47
CA MET A 381 6.24 6.02 -2.08
C MET A 381 5.07 6.53 -1.25
N ASN A 382 3.85 6.16 -1.64
CA ASN A 382 2.67 6.33 -0.82
C ASN A 382 2.60 5.33 0.34
N GLU A 383 2.28 5.77 1.56
CA GLU A 383 1.82 4.95 2.69
C GLU A 383 2.55 3.60 2.94
N PRO A 384 3.87 3.58 3.19
CA PRO A 384 4.58 2.36 3.58
C PRO A 384 4.14 1.87 4.98
N LEU A 385 3.60 0.65 5.09
CA LEU A 385 3.02 0.15 6.36
C LEU A 385 4.03 -0.58 7.26
N ALA A 386 4.18 -0.14 8.50
CA ALA A 386 4.93 -0.86 9.53
C ALA A 386 4.14 -2.09 10.06
N PRO A 387 4.81 -3.17 10.53
CA PRO A 387 6.27 -3.31 10.69
C PRO A 387 6.99 -3.86 9.45
N ARG A 388 6.26 -4.30 8.41
CA ARG A 388 6.83 -4.99 7.23
C ARG A 388 7.67 -4.05 6.36
N ALA A 389 7.20 -2.84 6.10
CA ALA A 389 8.06 -1.76 5.61
C ALA A 389 8.95 -1.32 6.78
N THR A 390 10.15 -1.90 6.87
CA THR A 390 11.10 -1.56 7.93
C THR A 390 11.70 -0.18 7.71
N LEU A 391 12.09 0.50 8.79
CA LEU A 391 12.74 1.81 8.69
C LEU A 391 14.10 1.72 7.97
N ASP A 392 14.82 0.59 8.08
CA ASP A 392 16.04 0.34 7.31
C ASP A 392 15.76 0.26 5.81
N SER A 393 14.88 -0.64 5.38
CA SER A 393 14.53 -0.80 3.95
C SER A 393 14.00 0.50 3.36
N LEU A 394 13.21 1.27 4.13
CA LEU A 394 12.64 2.54 3.69
C LEU A 394 13.68 3.66 3.59
N THR A 395 14.58 3.81 4.56
CA THR A 395 15.64 4.85 4.49
C THR A 395 16.72 4.51 3.47
N ARG A 396 17.00 3.23 3.22
CA ARG A 396 17.81 2.80 2.06
C ARG A 396 17.12 3.21 0.75
N TYR A 397 15.85 2.82 0.58
CA TYR A 397 15.06 3.18 -0.60
C TYR A 397 14.98 4.70 -0.83
N TYR A 398 14.62 5.49 0.19
CA TYR A 398 14.45 6.93 0.05
C TYR A 398 15.74 7.66 -0.30
N ARG A 399 16.90 7.20 0.17
CA ARG A 399 18.20 7.77 -0.24
C ARG A 399 18.48 7.49 -1.71
N ASP A 400 18.23 6.27 -2.16
CA ASP A 400 18.54 5.85 -3.53
C ASP A 400 17.53 6.45 -4.53
N GLY A 401 16.25 6.56 -4.14
CA GLY A 401 15.21 7.30 -4.87
C GLY A 401 15.47 8.80 -4.93
N TYR A 402 15.91 9.45 -3.84
CA TYR A 402 16.34 10.85 -3.86
C TYR A 402 17.49 11.06 -4.86
N ASN A 403 18.49 10.18 -4.86
CA ASN A 403 19.60 10.24 -5.81
C ASN A 403 19.13 10.05 -7.25
N ALA A 404 18.16 9.15 -7.50
CA ALA A 404 17.55 8.96 -8.81
C ALA A 404 16.80 10.22 -9.30
N VAL A 405 16.05 10.91 -8.43
CA VAL A 405 15.43 12.21 -8.80
C VAL A 405 16.51 13.26 -9.09
N ARG A 406 17.52 13.39 -8.22
CA ARG A 406 18.58 14.42 -8.36
C ARG A 406 19.49 14.23 -9.56
N LYS A 407 19.61 13.01 -10.09
CA LYS A 407 20.28 12.71 -11.36
C LYS A 407 19.65 13.44 -12.56
N HIS A 408 18.35 13.72 -12.52
CA HIS A 408 17.61 14.34 -13.63
C HIS A 408 17.06 15.73 -13.31
N SER A 409 16.68 16.00 -12.04
CA SER A 409 16.14 17.29 -11.62
C SER A 409 16.81 17.84 -10.35
N PRO A 410 17.52 18.99 -10.45
CA PRO A 410 18.08 19.68 -9.29
C PRO A 410 17.04 20.50 -8.50
N THR A 411 15.85 20.73 -9.06
CA THR A 411 14.83 21.64 -8.50
C THR A 411 13.58 20.93 -7.99
N ALA A 412 13.20 19.77 -8.53
CA ALA A 412 12.00 19.07 -8.07
C ALA A 412 12.11 18.69 -6.58
N TYR A 413 11.03 18.88 -5.83
CA TYR A 413 10.98 18.41 -4.46
C TYR A 413 10.89 16.88 -4.41
N VAL A 414 11.44 16.27 -3.36
CA VAL A 414 11.41 14.82 -3.15
C VAL A 414 10.58 14.52 -1.92
N VAL A 415 9.40 13.95 -2.12
CA VAL A 415 8.44 13.69 -1.05
C VAL A 415 8.64 12.26 -0.53
N MET A 416 8.64 12.11 0.78
CA MET A 416 8.90 10.88 1.52
C MET A 416 7.74 10.67 2.50
N SER A 417 6.84 9.73 2.21
CA SER A 417 5.70 9.44 3.09
C SER A 417 6.15 8.83 4.41
N ASN A 418 5.55 9.29 5.51
CA ASN A 418 5.74 8.69 6.83
C ASN A 418 5.17 7.27 6.85
N ARG A 419 5.75 6.39 7.69
CA ARG A 419 5.22 5.03 7.82
C ARG A 419 3.87 5.02 8.53
N LEU A 420 2.94 4.27 7.98
CA LEU A 420 1.70 3.94 8.68
C LEU A 420 1.93 2.86 9.74
N GLY A 421 0.99 2.72 10.68
CA GLY A 421 1.02 1.67 11.71
C GLY A 421 2.05 1.89 12.83
N ILE A 422 2.74 3.03 12.86
CA ILE A 422 3.61 3.45 13.97
C ILE A 422 2.80 4.22 15.02
N SER A 423 3.31 4.32 16.25
CA SER A 423 2.72 5.18 17.28
C SER A 423 2.97 6.66 16.98
N SER A 424 2.12 7.56 17.46
CA SER A 424 2.32 9.01 17.31
C SER A 424 3.64 9.49 17.93
N ALA A 425 4.13 8.82 18.97
CA ALA A 425 5.45 9.06 19.56
C ALA A 425 6.63 8.79 18.59
N ASN A 426 6.42 7.97 17.54
CA ASN A 426 7.40 7.67 16.51
C ASN A 426 7.16 8.44 15.19
N SER A 427 6.15 9.32 15.13
CA SER A 427 5.80 10.10 13.92
C SER A 427 6.95 10.97 13.37
N THR A 428 7.98 11.21 14.16
CA THR A 428 9.16 11.99 13.80
C THR A 428 10.37 11.14 13.40
N GLU A 429 10.24 9.81 13.29
CA GLU A 429 11.37 8.88 13.05
C GLU A 429 12.14 9.15 11.74
N LEU A 430 11.49 9.73 10.72
CA LEU A 430 12.11 10.10 9.45
C LEU A 430 12.73 11.51 9.43
N LEU A 431 12.41 12.42 10.37
CA LEU A 431 12.91 13.80 10.32
C LEU A 431 14.45 13.90 10.31
N PRO A 432 15.21 13.15 11.14
CA PRO A 432 16.66 13.22 11.14
C PRO A 432 17.29 12.71 9.83
N PHE A 433 16.59 11.81 9.14
CA PHE A 433 17.01 11.28 7.84
C PHE A 433 16.69 12.28 6.72
N ALA A 434 15.42 12.69 6.60
CA ALA A 434 14.94 13.58 5.54
C ALA A 434 15.57 14.99 5.61
N GLY A 435 15.86 15.50 6.82
CA GLY A 435 16.57 16.77 7.01
C GLY A 435 18.00 16.80 6.43
N GLY A 436 18.58 15.64 6.09
CA GLY A 436 19.87 15.56 5.38
C GLY A 436 19.80 15.86 3.87
N PHE A 437 18.60 16.07 3.32
CA PHE A 437 18.37 16.13 1.87
C PHE A 437 17.74 17.46 1.42
N GLN A 438 18.39 18.15 0.49
CA GLN A 438 17.89 19.44 -0.03
C GLN A 438 16.58 19.26 -0.81
N GLY A 439 15.55 20.02 -0.43
CA GLY A 439 14.24 19.93 -1.06
C GLY A 439 13.49 18.63 -0.74
N ALA A 440 13.85 17.95 0.35
CA ALA A 440 13.05 16.86 0.88
C ALA A 440 11.78 17.37 1.59
N VAL A 441 10.74 16.56 1.51
CA VAL A 441 9.43 16.80 2.08
C VAL A 441 8.98 15.53 2.81
N ILE A 442 8.41 15.66 4.00
CA ILE A 442 7.73 14.57 4.71
C ILE A 442 6.22 14.69 4.46
N ASP A 443 5.62 13.60 4.02
CA ASP A 443 4.16 13.49 3.85
C ASP A 443 3.50 12.81 5.05
N VAL A 444 2.36 13.32 5.48
CA VAL A 444 1.49 12.79 6.54
C VAL A 444 0.03 12.86 6.12
N HIS A 445 -0.71 11.76 6.34
CA HIS A 445 -2.12 11.65 5.93
C HIS A 445 -3.04 11.71 7.16
N TYR A 446 -4.13 12.47 7.06
CA TYR A 446 -5.03 12.71 8.20
C TYR A 446 -6.50 12.36 7.89
N TYR A 447 -6.95 11.26 8.49
CA TYR A 447 -8.30 10.70 8.33
C TYR A 447 -8.97 10.39 9.67
N THR A 448 -10.25 10.72 9.81
CA THR A 448 -11.07 10.39 10.99
C THR A 448 -11.97 9.17 10.80
N MET A 449 -11.93 8.49 9.65
CA MET A 449 -12.80 7.34 9.38
C MET A 449 -12.22 5.98 9.75
N PHE A 450 -10.89 5.83 9.74
CA PHE A 450 -10.25 4.51 9.83
C PHE A 450 -9.93 4.07 11.28
N ASN A 451 -10.19 4.92 12.27
CA ASN A 451 -10.04 4.59 13.69
C ASN A 451 -11.40 4.60 14.40
N LYS A 452 -11.73 3.48 15.08
CA LYS A 452 -13.00 3.29 15.81
C LYS A 452 -13.23 4.30 16.94
N MET A 453 -12.21 5.02 17.38
CA MET A 453 -12.34 6.13 18.33
C MET A 453 -13.36 7.18 17.83
N PHE A 454 -13.33 7.48 16.52
CA PHE A 454 -14.19 8.50 15.91
C PHE A 454 -15.63 8.04 15.67
N ASP A 455 -15.93 6.74 15.75
CA ASP A 455 -17.27 6.17 15.55
C ASP A 455 -18.32 6.77 16.52
N ASN A 456 -17.87 7.31 17.65
CA ASN A 456 -18.71 7.91 18.69
C ASN A 456 -18.46 9.42 18.89
N PHE A 457 -17.69 10.07 18.00
CA PHE A 457 -17.42 11.51 18.13
C PHE A 457 -18.58 12.34 17.59
N THR A 458 -18.95 13.38 18.32
CA THR A 458 -19.85 14.45 17.84
C THR A 458 -19.17 15.32 16.77
N VAL A 459 -19.97 16.16 16.09
CA VAL A 459 -19.47 17.25 15.21
C VAL A 459 -18.35 18.05 15.88
N GLN A 460 -18.61 18.55 17.10
CA GLN A 460 -17.68 19.42 17.80
C GLN A 460 -16.38 18.68 18.20
N GLN A 461 -16.47 17.43 18.64
CA GLN A 461 -15.30 16.62 18.97
C GLN A 461 -14.41 16.32 17.76
N ASN A 462 -14.99 16.06 16.57
CA ASN A 462 -14.20 15.91 15.35
C ASN A 462 -13.50 17.22 14.96
N ILE A 463 -14.22 18.34 15.01
CA ILE A 463 -13.67 19.68 14.70
C ILE A 463 -12.53 20.05 15.66
N ASP A 464 -12.71 19.80 16.96
CA ASP A 464 -11.68 20.13 17.95
C ASP A 464 -10.48 19.19 17.85
N PHE A 465 -10.68 17.89 17.55
CA PHE A 465 -9.58 16.96 17.32
C PHE A 465 -8.68 17.39 16.14
N VAL A 466 -9.25 17.93 15.06
CA VAL A 466 -8.46 18.53 13.97
C VAL A 466 -7.63 19.71 14.48
N ARG A 467 -8.25 20.62 15.25
CA ARG A 467 -7.61 21.84 15.79
C ARG A 467 -6.52 21.55 16.83
N THR A 468 -6.66 20.49 17.63
CA THR A 468 -5.72 20.17 18.72
C THR A 468 -4.75 19.06 18.33
N ASN A 469 -5.27 17.91 17.92
CA ASN A 469 -4.48 16.70 17.74
C ASN A 469 -3.77 16.70 16.39
N PHE A 470 -4.50 16.81 15.27
CA PHE A 470 -3.84 16.84 13.96
C PHE A 470 -2.97 18.09 13.77
N SER A 471 -3.40 19.27 14.24
CA SER A 471 -2.53 20.46 14.22
C SER A 471 -1.27 20.27 15.09
N GLY A 472 -1.36 19.55 16.20
CA GLY A 472 -0.21 19.23 17.06
C GLY A 472 0.74 18.17 16.47
N GLU A 473 0.18 17.15 15.82
CA GLU A 473 0.94 16.12 15.08
C GLU A 473 1.68 16.75 13.88
N LEU A 474 1.01 17.62 13.12
CA LEU A 474 1.61 18.37 12.01
C LEU A 474 2.72 19.32 12.51
N ALA A 475 2.51 19.99 13.64
CA ALA A 475 3.54 20.82 14.28
C ALA A 475 4.74 20.00 14.77
N ALA A 476 4.54 18.75 15.21
CA ALA A 476 5.62 17.86 15.64
C ALA A 476 6.54 17.44 14.47
N VAL A 477 5.99 17.27 13.27
CA VAL A 477 6.79 17.00 12.05
C VAL A 477 7.32 18.27 11.37
N THR A 478 6.72 19.44 11.60
CA THR A 478 7.12 20.73 11.02
C THR A 478 8.17 21.44 11.88
N THR A 479 9.45 21.18 11.62
CA THR A 479 10.57 21.74 12.41
C THR A 479 11.38 22.78 11.63
N GLN A 480 11.90 23.81 12.32
CA GLN A 480 12.52 24.99 11.69
C GLN A 480 13.68 24.69 10.72
N ASN A 481 14.46 23.64 11.00
CA ASN A 481 15.59 23.19 10.17
C ASN A 481 15.37 21.77 9.63
N GLY A 482 14.12 21.32 9.58
CA GLY A 482 13.73 20.00 9.09
C GLY A 482 13.48 19.97 7.57
N PRO A 483 13.02 18.82 7.04
CA PRO A 483 12.37 18.76 5.74
C PRO A 483 11.11 19.63 5.73
N LEU A 484 10.62 19.96 4.54
CA LEU A 484 9.29 20.57 4.40
C LEU A 484 8.21 19.54 4.78
N THR A 485 7.00 20.00 5.06
CA THR A 485 5.88 19.16 5.49
C THR A 485 4.68 19.27 4.56
N PHE A 486 4.13 18.14 4.16
CA PHE A 486 2.99 18.01 3.27
C PHE A 486 1.87 17.25 3.99
N VAL A 487 0.62 17.69 3.83
CA VAL A 487 -0.55 16.86 4.13
C VAL A 487 -1.10 16.34 2.80
N GLY A 488 -0.50 15.27 2.28
CA GLY A 488 -0.74 14.74 0.94
C GLY A 488 -2.11 14.14 0.73
N GLU A 489 -2.74 13.70 1.82
CA GLU A 489 -4.11 13.21 1.82
C GLU A 489 -4.91 13.63 3.06
N TRP A 490 -6.11 14.14 2.79
CA TRP A 490 -7.17 14.37 3.76
C TRP A 490 -8.51 14.49 3.03
N VAL A 491 -9.61 14.28 3.77
CA VAL A 491 -10.98 14.59 3.32
C VAL A 491 -11.85 15.16 4.41
N ALA A 492 -12.92 15.81 3.98
CA ALA A 492 -13.98 16.32 4.82
C ALA A 492 -15.12 15.29 5.06
N GLU A 493 -14.83 13.98 4.93
CA GLU A 493 -15.75 12.91 5.29
C GLU A 493 -15.51 12.40 6.72
N TRP A 494 -16.58 11.99 7.39
CA TRP A 494 -16.57 11.49 8.77
C TRP A 494 -17.74 10.52 9.03
N LYS A 495 -17.81 9.94 10.22
CA LYS A 495 -18.89 9.00 10.60
C LYS A 495 -20.06 9.64 11.34
N VAL A 496 -20.13 10.97 11.40
CA VAL A 496 -21.18 11.67 12.17
C VAL A 496 -22.53 11.59 11.43
N PRO A 497 -23.54 10.88 11.96
CA PRO A 497 -24.81 10.71 11.27
C PRO A 497 -25.60 12.03 11.25
N ASN A 498 -26.28 12.30 10.12
CA ASN A 498 -27.15 13.47 9.94
C ASN A 498 -26.49 14.84 10.15
N ALA A 499 -25.16 14.95 10.03
CA ALA A 499 -24.44 16.22 10.08
C ALA A 499 -24.94 17.19 8.99
N THR A 500 -25.12 18.46 9.35
CA THR A 500 -25.62 19.48 8.42
C THR A 500 -24.51 19.95 7.47
N LYS A 501 -24.90 20.60 6.36
CA LYS A 501 -23.94 21.29 5.48
C LYS A 501 -23.03 22.27 6.24
N GLU A 502 -23.57 22.98 7.23
CA GLU A 502 -22.81 23.92 8.05
C GLU A 502 -21.76 23.21 8.91
N ASP A 503 -22.05 22.00 9.38
CA ASP A 503 -21.11 21.18 10.16
C ASP A 503 -19.94 20.70 9.28
N TYR A 504 -20.22 20.24 8.07
CA TYR A 504 -19.19 19.90 7.08
C TYR A 504 -18.35 21.12 6.68
N GLN A 505 -18.97 22.30 6.47
CA GLN A 505 -18.26 23.55 6.21
C GLN A 505 -17.31 23.92 7.35
N LYS A 506 -17.77 23.83 8.62
CA LYS A 506 -16.94 24.08 9.82
C LYS A 506 -15.78 23.08 9.92
N TYR A 507 -16.03 21.81 9.60
CA TYR A 507 -15.02 20.75 9.63
C TYR A 507 -13.95 20.94 8.55
N ALA A 508 -14.36 21.11 7.29
CA ALA A 508 -13.43 21.38 6.19
C ALA A 508 -12.64 22.68 6.40
N THR A 509 -13.26 23.72 6.99
CA THR A 509 -12.56 24.96 7.38
C THR A 509 -11.52 24.71 8.48
N ALA A 510 -11.86 23.91 9.50
CA ALA A 510 -10.90 23.54 10.55
C ALA A 510 -9.72 22.74 9.98
N GLN A 511 -9.98 21.83 9.04
CA GLN A 511 -8.96 21.07 8.31
C GLN A 511 -8.06 21.97 7.47
N MET A 512 -8.62 22.83 6.61
CA MET A 512 -7.82 23.78 5.81
C MET A 512 -6.97 24.73 6.67
N ASN A 513 -7.47 25.15 7.83
CA ASN A 513 -6.71 25.99 8.78
C ASN A 513 -5.60 25.22 9.51
N ALA A 514 -5.79 23.93 9.81
CA ALA A 514 -4.76 23.08 10.41
C ALA A 514 -3.70 22.72 9.36
N TYR A 515 -4.12 22.11 8.24
CA TYR A 515 -3.25 21.58 7.20
C TYR A 515 -2.58 22.69 6.36
N GLY A 516 -3.15 23.90 6.33
CA GLY A 516 -2.51 25.10 5.78
C GLY A 516 -1.24 25.55 6.51
N GLN A 517 -0.92 24.97 7.68
CA GLN A 517 0.34 25.19 8.40
C GLN A 517 1.49 24.32 7.85
N ALA A 518 1.19 23.34 7.00
CA ALA A 518 2.17 22.48 6.35
C ALA A 518 3.04 23.31 5.38
N THR A 519 4.36 23.22 5.53
CA THR A 519 5.31 24.14 4.87
C THR A 519 5.49 23.87 3.37
N PHE A 520 5.20 22.64 2.93
CA PHE A 520 5.04 22.31 1.51
C PHE A 520 3.60 22.56 1.03
N GLY A 521 2.60 22.28 1.88
CA GLY A 521 1.19 22.52 1.60
C GLY A 521 0.32 21.30 1.88
N TRP A 522 -0.80 21.17 1.16
CA TRP A 522 -1.72 20.05 1.31
C TRP A 522 -2.33 19.60 -0.01
N SER A 523 -2.81 18.36 -0.06
CA SER A 523 -3.54 17.75 -1.17
C SER A 523 -4.81 17.07 -0.64
N TYR A 524 -5.97 17.43 -1.21
CA TYR A 524 -7.24 16.79 -0.87
C TYR A 524 -7.43 15.51 -1.70
N TRP A 525 -7.90 14.42 -1.08
CA TRP A 525 -8.16 13.16 -1.77
C TRP A 525 -9.67 12.99 -2.03
N THR A 526 -10.22 13.26 -3.21
CA THR A 526 -9.63 13.38 -4.54
C THR A 526 -10.47 14.36 -5.36
N VAL A 527 -10.11 14.62 -6.63
CA VAL A 527 -10.86 15.55 -7.48
C VAL A 527 -12.29 15.08 -7.75
N LYS A 528 -12.49 13.77 -7.95
CA LYS A 528 -13.77 13.12 -8.29
C LYS A 528 -13.95 11.82 -7.51
N ASN A 529 -15.15 11.50 -7.03
CA ASN A 529 -15.41 10.27 -6.30
C ASN A 529 -16.88 9.83 -6.36
N ALA A 530 -17.16 8.55 -6.05
CA ALA A 530 -18.53 8.08 -5.86
C ALA A 530 -19.21 8.70 -4.63
N ASN A 531 -18.45 9.10 -3.61
CA ASN A 531 -18.92 9.66 -2.36
C ASN A 531 -18.70 11.18 -2.32
N ASN A 532 -19.77 11.95 -2.08
CA ASN A 532 -19.77 13.41 -2.18
C ASN A 532 -18.67 14.13 -1.36
N HIS A 533 -18.37 13.70 -0.14
CA HIS A 533 -17.34 14.37 0.70
C HIS A 533 -15.91 13.81 0.52
N TRP A 534 -15.73 12.93 -0.49
CA TRP A 534 -14.45 12.53 -1.07
C TRP A 534 -14.22 13.15 -2.46
N ASP A 535 -15.23 13.86 -3.00
CA ASP A 535 -15.22 14.49 -4.32
C ASP A 535 -15.04 16.01 -4.18
N LEU A 536 -13.82 16.52 -4.41
CA LEU A 536 -13.53 17.95 -4.24
C LEU A 536 -14.33 18.83 -5.22
N GLU A 537 -14.54 18.35 -6.45
CA GLU A 537 -15.30 19.08 -7.47
C GLU A 537 -16.75 19.30 -7.01
N TRP A 538 -17.40 18.26 -6.46
CA TRP A 538 -18.71 18.33 -5.83
C TRP A 538 -18.69 19.25 -4.61
N MET A 539 -17.70 19.11 -3.72
CA MET A 539 -17.59 19.93 -2.50
C MET A 539 -17.45 21.42 -2.80
N ILE A 540 -16.71 21.79 -3.84
CA ILE A 540 -16.59 23.18 -4.30
C ILE A 540 -17.88 23.64 -4.98
N LYS A 541 -18.42 22.88 -5.96
CA LYS A 541 -19.64 23.25 -6.71
C LYS A 541 -20.86 23.41 -5.81
N ASN A 542 -20.97 22.60 -4.76
CA ASN A 542 -22.06 22.68 -3.79
C ASN A 542 -21.74 23.63 -2.62
N GLY A 543 -20.59 24.28 -2.59
CA GLY A 543 -20.22 25.28 -1.57
C GLY A 543 -20.05 24.71 -0.16
N TYR A 544 -19.55 23.48 -0.06
CA TYR A 544 -19.07 22.88 1.20
C TYR A 544 -17.62 23.32 1.49
N ILE A 545 -16.81 23.48 0.45
CA ILE A 545 -15.46 24.04 0.49
C ILE A 545 -15.43 25.31 -0.36
N ASN A 546 -14.75 26.36 0.14
CA ASN A 546 -14.40 27.53 -0.65
C ASN A 546 -12.88 27.77 -0.59
N LEU A 547 -12.23 27.78 -1.76
CA LEU A 547 -10.80 28.05 -1.93
C LEU A 547 -10.51 29.49 -2.42
N LYS A 548 -11.57 30.24 -2.73
CA LYS A 548 -11.55 31.65 -3.15
C LYS A 548 -11.93 32.52 -1.96
N GLY A 549 -10.93 32.79 -1.12
CA GLY A 549 -10.95 33.68 0.04
C GLY A 549 -9.59 34.35 0.17
#